data_AF-F6I5Q7-F1
#
_entry.id   AF-F6I5Q7-F1
#
_cell.length_a   1.000
_cell.length_b   1.000
_cell.length_c   1.000
_cell.angle_alpha   90.00
_cell.angle_beta   90.00
_cell.angle_gamma   90.00
#
_symmetry.space_group_name_H-M   'P 1'
#
loop_
_entity.id
_entity.type
_entity.pdbx_description
1 polymer ?
#
loop_
_entity_poly.entity_id
_entity_poly.type
_entity_poly.pdbx_seq_one_letter_code
_entity_poly.pdbx_strand_id
1 'polypeptide(L)' 'MIILKIFLKKRFSLKKYLFGLIGFMLRQFELARCVQLLPYNAIGFSASITVFVFVFLIYPLGQFGWFFAPSFGVAAIF' A
#
# COMPACT_ATOMS: atom_id res chain seq x y z
N MET A 1 3.80 -17.10 21.29
CA MET A 1 4.88 -16.19 20.84
C MET A 1 5.00 -16.05 19.31
N ILE A 2 4.63 -17.07 18.51
CA ILE A 2 4.76 -17.06 17.02
C ILE A 2 3.77 -16.10 16.32
N ILE A 3 2.50 -16.11 16.72
CA ILE A 3 1.43 -15.27 16.13
C ILE A 3 1.75 -13.77 16.25
N LEU A 4 2.24 -13.34 17.41
CA LEU A 4 2.65 -11.96 17.64
C LEU A 4 3.82 -11.54 16.74
N LYS A 5 4.77 -12.47 16.49
CA LYS A 5 5.91 -12.24 15.58
C LYS A 5 5.45 -12.06 14.13
N ILE A 6 4.49 -12.87 13.67
CA ILE A 6 3.91 -12.77 12.32
C ILE A 6 3.15 -11.45 12.16
N PHE A 7 2.33 -11.11 13.15
CA PHE A 7 1.56 -9.88 13.15
C PHE A 7 2.45 -8.63 13.06
N LEU A 8 3.49 -8.56 13.90
CA LEU A 8 4.46 -7.46 13.87
C LEU A 8 5.17 -7.41 12.52
N LYS A 9 5.63 -8.56 11.98
CA LYS A 9 6.30 -8.61 10.67
C LYS A 9 5.40 -8.11 9.54
N LYS A 10 4.12 -8.49 9.52
CA LYS A 10 3.13 -8.02 8.53
C LYS A 10 2.93 -6.51 8.63
N ARG A 11 2.78 -5.97 9.84
CA ARG A 11 2.60 -4.52 10.08
C ARG A 11 3.82 -3.69 9.67
N PHE A 12 5.04 -4.16 9.94
CA PHE A 12 6.26 -3.49 9.49
C PHE A 12 6.43 -3.55 7.97
N SER A 13 6.05 -4.65 7.33
CA SER A 13 6.11 -4.77 5.87
C SER A 13 5.16 -3.79 5.18
N LEU A 14 3.92 -3.67 5.67
CA LEU A 14 2.90 -2.79 5.11
C LEU A 14 3.32 -1.31 5.12
N LYS A 15 3.98 -0.86 6.18
CA LYS A 15 4.53 0.50 6.25
C LYS A 15 5.55 0.76 5.15
N LYS A 16 6.46 -0.18 4.89
CA LYS A 16 7.47 -0.04 3.82
C LYS A 16 6.82 0.08 2.45
N TYR A 17 5.80 -0.72 2.18
CA TYR A 17 5.04 -0.64 0.93
C TYR A 17 4.29 0.69 0.79
N LEU A 18 3.66 1.19 1.86
CA LEU A 18 2.97 2.48 1.83
C LEU A 18 3.93 3.64 1.51
N PHE A 19 5.08 3.71 2.19
CA PHE A 19 6.09 4.74 1.89
C PHE A 19 6.70 4.57 0.49
N GLY A 20 6.86 3.32 0.02
CA GLY A 20 7.30 3.03 -1.34
C GLY A 20 6.31 3.52 -2.41
N LEU A 21 5.00 3.30 -2.21
CA LEU A 21 3.94 3.78 -3.10
C LEU A 21 3.87 5.31 -3.14
N ILE A 22 4.00 5.97 -1.99
CA ILE A 22 4.07 7.44 -1.90
C ILE A 22 5.30 7.95 -2.66
N GLY A 23 6.48 7.35 -2.41
CA GLY A 23 7.71 7.70 -3.13
C GLY A 23 7.59 7.50 -4.64
N PHE A 24 6.93 6.44 -5.09
CA PHE A 24 6.69 6.18 -6.51
C PHE A 24 5.78 7.26 -7.14
N MET A 25 4.69 7.64 -6.48
CA MET A 25 3.81 8.72 -6.96
C MET A 25 4.55 10.07 -7.02
N LEU A 26 5.34 10.39 -5.99
CA LEU A 26 6.17 11.60 -5.99
C LEU A 26 7.20 11.58 -7.12
N ARG A 27 7.81 10.43 -7.40
CA ARG A 27 8.73 10.26 -8.52
C ARG A 27 8.06 10.49 -9.86
N GLN A 28 6.80 10.06 -10.04
CA GLN A 28 6.04 10.33 -11.25
C GLN A 28 5.77 11.83 -11.44
N PHE A 29 5.46 12.58 -10.36
CA PHE A 29 5.33 14.04 -10.42
C PHE A 29 6.66 14.73 -10.72
N GLU A 30 7.75 14.30 -10.10
CA GLU A 30 9.08 14.84 -10.34
C GLU A 30 9.49 14.65 -11.80
N LEU A 31 9.31 13.44 -12.33
CA LEU A 31 9.58 13.14 -13.74
C LEU A 31 8.69 13.96 -14.69
N ALA A 32 7.38 14.02 -14.44
CA ALA A 32 6.46 14.82 -15.24
C ALA A 32 6.86 16.31 -15.26
N ARG A 33 7.34 16.85 -14.13
CA ARG A 33 7.90 18.20 -14.07
C ARG A 33 9.21 18.32 -14.87
N CYS A 34 10.14 17.37 -14.73
CA CYS A 34 11.43 17.39 -15.43
C CYS A 34 11.28 17.36 -16.96
N VAL A 35 10.31 16.60 -17.48
CA VAL A 35 10.05 16.50 -18.93
C VAL A 35 8.88 17.38 -19.40
N GLN A 36 8.37 18.26 -18.54
CA GLN A 36 7.26 19.19 -18.84
C GLN A 36 5.99 18.51 -19.38
N LEU A 37 5.69 17.29 -18.93
CA LEU A 37 4.46 16.57 -19.26
C LEU A 37 3.38 16.84 -18.21
N LEU A 38 2.12 16.68 -18.63
CA LEU A 38 0.98 16.68 -17.71
C LEU A 38 1.05 15.45 -16.79
N PRO A 39 0.87 15.59 -15.47
CA PRO A 39 1.06 14.50 -14.51
C PRO A 39 -0.14 13.54 -14.41
N TYR A 40 -0.83 13.24 -15.52
CA TYR A 40 -2.01 12.36 -15.52
C TYR A 40 -1.70 10.93 -15.09
N ASN A 41 -0.48 10.44 -15.33
CA ASN A 41 -0.05 9.12 -14.84
C ASN A 41 -0.05 9.08 -13.31
N ALA A 42 0.46 10.12 -12.64
CA ALA A 42 0.47 10.21 -11.18
C ALA A 42 -0.96 10.32 -10.62
N ILE A 43 -1.84 11.07 -11.30
CA ILE A 43 -3.25 11.17 -10.93
C ILE A 43 -3.94 9.81 -11.08
N GLY A 44 -3.75 9.09 -12.19
CA GLY A 44 -4.30 7.75 -12.38
C GLY A 44 -3.78 6.75 -11.35
N PHE A 45 -2.51 6.86 -10.96
CA PHE A 45 -1.90 6.00 -9.95
C PHE A 45 -2.54 6.15 -8.55
N SER A 46 -3.19 7.28 -8.25
CA SER A 46 -3.92 7.49 -6.99
C SER A 46 -5.03 6.46 -6.75
N ALA A 47 -5.62 5.88 -7.80
CA ALA A 47 -6.61 4.82 -7.68
C ALA A 47 -5.99 3.55 -7.08
N SER A 48 -4.80 3.18 -7.52
CA SER A 48 -4.08 2.01 -7.00
C SER A 48 -3.66 2.20 -5.53
N ILE A 49 -3.22 3.40 -5.18
CA ILE A 49 -2.91 3.75 -3.79
C ILE A 49 -4.17 3.67 -2.92
N THR A 50 -5.29 4.18 -3.42
CA THR A 50 -6.59 4.12 -2.71
C THR A 50 -6.97 2.67 -2.41
N VAL A 51 -6.92 1.77 -3.40
CA VAL A 51 -7.22 0.35 -3.20
C VAL A 51 -6.29 -0.27 -2.15
N PHE A 52 -4.98 0.01 -2.23
CA PHE A 52 -4.02 -0.51 -1.25
C PHE A 52 -4.32 -0.02 0.17
N VAL A 53 -4.57 1.28 0.35
CA VAL A 53 -4.89 1.88 1.65
C VAL A 53 -6.22 1.34 2.19
N PHE A 54 -7.26 1.22 1.37
CA PHE A 54 -8.54 0.72 1.82
C PHE A 54 -8.48 -0.76 2.23
N VAL A 55 -7.92 -1.62 1.39
CA VAL A 55 -7.93 -3.07 1.60
C VAL A 55 -6.95 -3.50 2.70
N PHE A 56 -5.74 -2.91 2.70
CA PHE A 56 -4.72 -3.34 3.64
C PHE A 56 -4.67 -2.49 4.91
N LEU A 57 -5.14 -1.24 4.91
CA LEU A 57 -5.06 -0.37 6.08
C LEU A 57 -6.43 -0.17 6.73
N ILE A 58 -7.40 0.38 6.00
CA ILE A 58 -8.69 0.80 6.56
C ILE A 58 -9.54 -0.42 6.95
N TYR A 59 -9.62 -1.43 6.08
CA TYR A 59 -10.37 -2.65 6.33
C TYR A 59 -9.99 -3.36 7.64
N PRO A 60 -8.72 -3.70 7.91
CA PRO A 60 -8.35 -4.32 9.18
C PRO A 60 -8.42 -3.39 10.39
N LEU A 61 -8.35 -2.06 10.19
CA LEU A 61 -8.59 -1.09 11.27
C LEU A 61 -10.05 -1.03 11.68
N GLY A 62 -10.98 -1.23 10.73
CA GLY A 62 -12.41 -1.38 11.01
C GLY A 62 -12.81 -2.76 11.54
N GLN A 63 -11.87 -3.70 11.67
CA GLN A 63 -12.08 -5.05 12.17
C GLN A 63 -11.34 -5.28 13.49
N PHE A 64 -11.51 -6.47 14.08
CA PHE A 64 -10.83 -6.89 15.32
C PHE A 64 -9.30 -7.06 15.20
N GLY A 65 -8.68 -6.60 14.12
CA GLY A 65 -7.22 -6.50 13.97
C GLY A 65 -6.67 -6.94 12.60
N TRP A 66 -5.37 -6.77 12.43
CA TRP A 66 -4.63 -7.05 11.18
C TRP A 66 -4.49 -8.54 10.82
N PHE A 67 -5.01 -9.42 11.66
CA PHE A 67 -5.16 -10.84 11.31
C PHE A 67 -6.12 -11.01 10.13
N PHE A 68 -7.18 -10.21 10.07
CA PHE A 68 -8.19 -10.23 9.01
C PHE A 68 -7.76 -9.48 7.74
N ALA A 69 -6.66 -8.72 7.78
CA ALA A 69 -6.12 -8.10 6.58
C ALA A 69 -5.73 -9.20 5.57
N PRO A 70 -5.95 -9.01 4.26
CA PRO A 70 -5.44 -9.94 3.26
C PRO A 70 -3.93 -10.19 3.45
N SER A 71 -3.51 -11.42 3.19
CA SER A 71 -2.09 -11.80 3.31
C SER A 71 -1.40 -11.76 1.95
N PHE A 72 -0.11 -11.47 1.94
CA PHE A 72 0.68 -11.47 0.71
C PHE A 72 0.93 -12.91 0.26
N GLY A 73 0.21 -13.35 -0.76
CA GLY A 73 0.35 -14.67 -1.37
C GLY A 73 -0.84 -14.99 -2.25
N VAL A 74 -0.61 -15.67 -3.38
CA VAL A 74 -1.65 -15.93 -4.39
C VAL A 74 -2.84 -16.66 -3.77
N ALA A 75 -2.61 -17.78 -3.08
CA ALA A 75 -3.66 -18.56 -2.42
C ALA A 75 -4.28 -17.87 -1.19
N ALA A 76 -3.69 -16.79 -0.69
CA ALA A 76 -4.19 -16.10 0.51
C ALA A 76 -5.09 -14.89 0.18
N ILE A 77 -5.30 -14.61 -1.11
CA ILE A 77 -6.15 -13.54 -1.63
C ILE A 77 -7.47 -14.09 -2.19
N PHE A 78 -7.47 -15.33 -2.71
CA PHE A 78 -8.68 -16.08 -3.08
C PHE A 78 -9.37 -16.65 -1.83
#